data_AF-A0A4S8MRA5-F1
#
_entry.id   AF-A0A4S8MRA5-F1
#
_cell.length_a   1.000
_cell.length_b   1.000
_cell.length_c   1.000
_cell.angle_alpha   90.00
_cell.angle_beta   90.00
_cell.angle_gamma   90.00
#
_symmetry.space_group_name_H-M   'P 1'
#
loop_
_entity.id
_entity.type
_entity.pdbx_description
1 polymer ?
#
loop_
_entity_poly.entity_id
_entity_poly.type
_entity_poly.pdbx_seq_one_letter_code
_entity_poly.pdbx_strand_id
1 'polypeptide(L)'
;MSSLARSIAQEEVVCVWDNGIFRTERVNGFWDAVRHVWRAEGVRGLWKGAGTTLVIGVPSSTSYMLTYDHLLNVVLPPLLPASVVPLASGMIARSTISTLASPLELIRTNLQSTPPSADNPHTLRSVLTSIRGLVHEQGFRVLWRGLGATLWRDVPFSGIYWAGYENSKKAFARKGHEGAWVAFISGAFSGTTAALLTSPTDVIKTRRQALIMSSSSSTGTTATFPLLKQIVQTEGVSALFAGLTPRIAKIAPACGIMIACFEGVGRLLSQN
;
A
#
# COMPACT_ATOMS: atom_id res chain seq x y z
N MET A 1 11.47 28.01 -13.67
CA MET A 1 10.32 28.87 -14.03
C MET A 1 9.34 28.09 -14.87
N SER A 2 8.12 27.95 -14.35
CA SER A 2 6.86 27.45 -14.92
C SER A 2 6.18 26.71 -13.75
N SER A 3 5.67 27.36 -12.70
CA SER A 3 4.80 28.55 -12.63
C SER A 3 3.61 28.44 -13.58
N LEU A 4 2.81 27.38 -13.45
CA LEU A 4 1.38 27.36 -13.83
C LEU A 4 0.67 26.12 -13.23
N ALA A 5 1.00 25.76 -11.99
CA ALA A 5 0.12 24.91 -11.18
C ALA A 5 -0.78 25.84 -10.37
N ARG A 6 -2.06 25.86 -10.73
CA ARG A 6 -3.16 26.50 -10.00
C ARG A 6 -3.01 26.20 -8.49
N SER A 7 -3.19 27.24 -7.67
CA SER A 7 -3.28 27.18 -6.21
C SER A 7 -4.18 26.02 -5.76
N ILE A 8 -3.57 24.90 -5.36
CA ILE A 8 -4.21 23.95 -4.45
C ILE A 8 -3.96 24.55 -3.06
N ALA A 9 -4.74 25.57 -2.72
CA ALA A 9 -4.96 25.95 -1.33
C ALA A 9 -5.84 24.87 -0.68
N GLN A 10 -5.25 23.70 -0.51
CA GLN A 10 -5.66 22.70 0.46
C GLN A 10 -4.40 22.48 1.30
N GLU A 11 -4.14 23.47 2.15
CA GLU A 11 -3.04 23.50 3.10
C GLU A 11 -3.04 22.18 3.88
N GLU A 12 -1.96 21.39 3.79
CA GLU A 12 -1.86 20.12 4.51
C GLU A 12 -1.71 20.41 6.01
N VAL A 13 -2.80 20.22 6.75
CA VAL A 13 -2.85 20.37 8.20
C VAL A 13 -2.38 19.06 8.85
N VAL A 14 -1.35 19.13 9.68
CA VAL A 14 -0.90 17.99 10.49
C VAL A 14 -1.35 18.19 11.94
N CYS A 15 -2.04 17.21 12.50
CA CYS A 15 -2.38 17.18 13.92
C CYS A 15 -1.16 16.70 14.71
N VAL A 16 -0.60 17.58 15.53
CA VAL A 16 0.55 17.29 16.40
C VAL A 16 0.07 17.25 17.85
N TRP A 17 0.53 16.25 18.59
CA TRP A 17 0.30 16.16 20.03
C TRP A 17 1.41 16.93 20.76
N ASP A 18 1.08 18.12 21.26
CA ASP A 18 2.00 18.98 21.99
C ASP A 18 1.45 19.24 23.39
N ASN A 19 2.20 18.85 24.43
CA ASN A 19 1.87 19.11 25.84
C ASN A 19 0.42 18.77 26.26
N GLY A 20 -0.14 17.67 25.72
CA GLY A 20 -1.50 17.21 26.07
C GLY A 20 -2.64 17.88 25.28
N ILE A 21 -2.31 18.71 24.28
CA ILE A 21 -3.28 19.41 23.42
C ILE A 21 -2.99 19.07 21.96
N PHE A 22 -4.02 18.75 21.18
CA PHE A 22 -3.91 18.63 19.74
C PHE A 22 -3.78 20.01 19.11
N ARG A 23 -2.63 20.29 18.49
CA ARG A 23 -2.42 21.48 17.68
C ARG A 23 -2.43 21.11 16.21
N THR A 24 -3.28 21.77 15.44
CA THR A 24 -3.29 21.70 13.98
C THR A 24 -2.30 22.73 13.45
N GLU A 25 -1.15 22.27 12.98
CA GLU A 25 -0.12 23.15 12.41
C GLU A 25 -0.02 22.95 10.90
N ARG A 26 0.22 24.07 10.20
CA ARG A 26 0.37 24.11 8.74
C ARG A 26 1.76 23.61 8.37
N VAL A 27 1.84 22.72 7.40
CA VAL A 27 3.12 22.13 6.99
C VAL A 27 3.39 22.38 5.51
N ASN A 28 4.60 22.84 5.18
CA ASN A 28 4.97 23.18 3.81
C ASN A 28 5.72 22.05 3.07
N GLY A 29 5.41 20.79 3.41
CA GLY A 29 5.89 19.59 2.71
C GLY A 29 6.43 18.48 3.62
N PHE A 30 6.85 17.37 2.99
CA PHE A 30 7.25 16.13 3.69
C PHE A 30 8.34 16.33 4.75
N TRP A 31 9.44 17.01 4.40
CA TRP A 31 10.56 17.22 5.32
C TRP A 31 10.22 18.16 6.47
N ASP A 32 9.28 19.07 6.24
CA ASP A 32 8.79 19.96 7.28
C ASP A 32 7.88 19.21 8.25
N ALA A 33 7.08 18.25 7.75
CA ALA A 33 6.27 17.34 8.58
C ALA A 33 7.16 16.48 9.48
N VAL A 34 8.20 15.86 8.91
CA VAL A 34 9.17 15.04 9.66
C VAL A 34 9.86 15.88 10.75
N ARG A 35 10.25 17.12 10.43
CA ARG A 35 10.88 18.03 11.39
C ARG A 35 9.93 18.41 12.53
N HIS A 36 8.65 18.67 12.25
CA HIS A 36 7.66 18.98 13.28
C HIS A 36 7.42 17.79 14.20
N VAL A 37 7.22 16.58 13.67
CA VAL A 37 7.05 15.37 14.49
C VAL A 37 8.28 15.12 15.36
N TRP A 38 9.48 15.28 14.80
CA TRP A 38 10.71 15.15 15.58
C TRP A 38 10.79 16.20 16.70
N ARG A 39 10.46 17.47 16.44
CA ARG A 39 10.49 18.52 17.47
C ARG A 39 9.45 18.31 18.56
N ALA A 40 8.24 17.86 18.21
CA ALA A 40 7.14 17.70 19.16
C ALA A 40 7.22 16.41 19.98
N GLU A 41 7.56 15.28 19.34
CA GLU A 41 7.50 13.95 19.98
C GLU A 41 8.87 13.26 20.11
N GLY A 42 9.94 13.87 19.61
CA GLY A 42 11.25 13.27 19.54
C GLY A 42 11.39 12.18 18.46
N VAL A 43 12.58 11.58 18.38
CA VAL A 43 12.89 10.50 17.41
C VAL A 43 12.00 9.27 17.60
N ARG A 44 11.56 9.00 18.84
CA ARG A 44 10.66 7.88 19.16
C ARG A 44 9.24 8.10 18.65
N GLY A 45 8.80 9.36 18.47
CA GLY A 45 7.51 9.71 17.88
C GLY A 45 7.34 9.15 16.46
N LEU A 46 8.42 9.18 15.66
CA LEU A 46 8.43 8.65 14.29
C LEU A 46 8.16 7.13 14.20
N TRP A 47 8.36 6.40 15.30
CA TRP A 47 8.14 4.95 15.39
C TRP A 47 6.84 4.58 16.12
N LYS A 48 6.00 5.56 16.49
CA LYS A 48 4.70 5.26 17.08
C LYS A 48 3.86 4.42 16.12
N GLY A 49 3.29 3.33 16.63
CA GLY A 49 2.52 2.37 15.83
C GLY A 49 3.35 1.35 15.03
N ALA A 50 4.68 1.38 15.12
CA ALA A 50 5.55 0.38 14.50
C ALA A 50 5.32 -1.02 15.08
N GLY A 51 5.16 -1.15 16.40
CA GLY A 51 4.87 -2.43 17.06
C GLY A 51 3.59 -3.08 16.54
N THR A 52 2.48 -2.34 16.53
CA THR A 52 1.18 -2.81 15.97
C THR A 52 1.31 -3.17 14.49
N THR A 53 2.08 -2.39 13.74
CA THR A 53 2.39 -2.66 12.33
C THR A 53 3.14 -3.97 12.14
N LEU A 54 4.11 -4.28 13.00
CA LEU A 54 4.89 -5.52 12.92
C LEU A 54 4.03 -6.73 13.32
N VAL A 55 3.30 -6.65 14.42
CA VAL A 55 2.46 -7.75 14.92
C VAL A 55 1.40 -8.17 13.90
N ILE A 56 0.78 -7.22 13.20
CA ILE A 56 -0.23 -7.52 12.18
C ILE A 56 0.41 -7.75 10.81
N GLY A 57 1.46 -7.00 10.48
CA GLY A 57 2.09 -7.00 9.16
C GLY A 57 2.92 -8.25 8.89
N VAL A 58 3.72 -8.71 9.85
CA VAL A 58 4.61 -9.86 9.66
C VAL A 58 3.83 -11.14 9.32
N PRO A 59 2.79 -11.55 10.09
CA PRO A 59 2.02 -12.75 9.75
C PRO A 59 1.34 -12.66 8.39
N SER A 60 0.81 -11.47 8.04
CA SER A 60 0.17 -11.22 6.75
C SER A 60 1.16 -11.36 5.59
N SER A 61 2.33 -10.72 5.69
CA SER A 61 3.39 -10.80 4.67
C SER A 61 3.96 -12.21 4.53
N THR A 62 4.18 -12.93 5.63
CA THR A 62 4.64 -14.32 5.59
C THR A 62 3.61 -15.24 4.94
N SER A 63 2.34 -15.12 5.34
CA SER A 63 1.26 -15.92 4.75
C SER A 63 1.12 -15.68 3.25
N TYR A 64 1.26 -14.42 2.82
CA TYR A 64 1.30 -14.05 1.41
C TYR A 64 2.45 -14.69 0.66
N MET A 65 3.67 -14.62 1.20
CA MET A 65 4.85 -15.18 0.53
C MET A 65 4.76 -16.70 0.42
N LEU A 66 4.34 -17.38 1.48
CA LEU A 66 4.15 -18.84 1.47
C LEU A 66 3.03 -19.28 0.51
N THR A 67 1.92 -18.55 0.50
CA THR A 67 0.81 -18.83 -0.45
C THR A 67 1.26 -18.63 -1.88
N TYR A 68 2.02 -17.56 -2.15
CA TYR A 68 2.60 -17.31 -3.46
C TYR A 68 3.53 -18.45 -3.88
N ASP A 69 4.47 -18.85 -3.03
CA ASP A 69 5.46 -19.89 -3.34
C ASP A 69 4.78 -21.25 -3.62
N HIS A 70 3.79 -21.62 -2.81
CA HIS A 70 3.01 -22.83 -3.02
C HIS A 70 2.23 -22.80 -4.34
N LEU A 71 1.60 -21.68 -4.67
CA LEU A 71 0.88 -21.51 -5.93
C LEU A 71 1.83 -21.57 -7.14
N LEU A 72 2.99 -20.93 -7.02
CA LEU A 72 4.00 -20.82 -8.08
C LEU A 72 4.62 -22.17 -8.41
N ASN A 73 4.98 -22.97 -7.39
CA ASN A 73 5.78 -24.18 -7.58
C ASN A 73 4.94 -25.46 -7.65
N VAL A 74 3.74 -25.49 -7.06
CA VAL A 74 2.95 -26.73 -6.91
C VAL A 74 1.63 -26.66 -7.68
N VAL A 75 0.82 -25.62 -7.45
CA VAL A 75 -0.59 -25.64 -7.89
C VAL A 75 -0.77 -25.21 -9.34
N LEU A 76 -0.11 -24.13 -9.77
CA LEU A 76 -0.37 -23.51 -11.08
C LEU A 76 0.51 -24.01 -12.25
N PRO A 77 1.75 -24.52 -12.07
CA PRO A 77 2.52 -25.10 -13.17
C PRO A 77 1.81 -26.17 -14.01
N PRO A 78 1.01 -27.10 -13.43
CA PRO A 78 0.30 -28.08 -14.25
C PRO A 78 -0.93 -27.51 -14.98
N LEU A 79 -1.40 -26.32 -14.62
CA LEU A 79 -2.65 -25.75 -15.11
C LEU A 79 -2.46 -24.61 -16.14
N LEU A 80 -1.34 -23.90 -16.08
CA LEU A 80 -1.12 -22.66 -16.85
C LEU A 80 0.24 -22.63 -17.55
N PRO A 81 0.38 -21.86 -18.65
CA PRO A 81 1.67 -21.62 -19.29
C PRO A 81 2.67 -20.94 -18.35
N ALA A 82 3.95 -21.33 -18.44
CA ALA A 82 5.02 -20.85 -17.56
C ALA A 82 5.22 -19.31 -17.54
N SER A 83 4.75 -18.59 -18.57
CA SER A 83 4.78 -17.12 -18.64
C SER A 83 3.69 -16.46 -17.80
N VAL A 84 2.55 -17.13 -17.61
CA VAL A 84 1.38 -16.62 -16.89
C VAL A 84 1.36 -17.08 -15.43
N VAL A 85 2.00 -18.21 -15.12
CA VAL A 85 2.07 -18.78 -13.77
C VAL A 85 2.50 -17.76 -12.69
N PRO A 86 3.58 -16.96 -12.84
CA PRO A 86 3.95 -15.98 -11.83
C PRO A 86 2.90 -14.89 -11.60
N LEU A 87 2.27 -14.43 -12.68
CA LEU A 87 1.23 -13.40 -12.64
C LEU A 87 -0.01 -13.92 -11.90
N ALA A 88 -0.49 -15.11 -12.28
CA ALA A 88 -1.66 -15.73 -11.67
C ALA A 88 -1.41 -16.08 -10.19
N SER A 89 -0.24 -16.63 -9.86
CA SER A 89 0.17 -16.93 -8.49
C SER A 89 0.13 -15.67 -7.62
N GLY A 90 0.70 -14.56 -8.12
CA GLY A 90 0.70 -13.28 -7.43
C GLY A 90 -0.71 -12.72 -7.20
N MET A 91 -1.58 -12.80 -8.21
CA MET A 91 -2.95 -12.29 -8.10
C MET A 91 -3.82 -13.12 -7.15
N ILE A 92 -3.74 -14.44 -7.24
CA ILE A 92 -4.52 -15.35 -6.39
C ILE A 92 -4.04 -15.28 -4.95
N ALA A 93 -2.71 -15.34 -4.71
CA ALA A 93 -2.14 -15.22 -3.36
C ALA A 93 -2.57 -13.91 -2.69
N ARG A 94 -2.50 -12.79 -3.43
CA ARG A 94 -2.90 -11.49 -2.90
C ARG A 94 -4.39 -11.44 -2.59
N SER A 95 -5.24 -11.95 -3.49
CA SER A 95 -6.69 -11.94 -3.29
C SER A 95 -7.10 -12.74 -2.06
N THR A 96 -6.52 -13.92 -1.87
CA THR A 96 -6.79 -14.79 -0.73
C THR A 96 -6.36 -14.13 0.58
N ILE A 97 -5.11 -13.65 0.66
CA ILE A 97 -4.60 -13.06 1.89
C ILE A 97 -5.28 -11.74 2.22
N SER A 98 -5.53 -10.85 1.25
CA SER A 98 -6.28 -9.62 1.51
C SER A 98 -7.69 -9.89 2.02
N THR A 99 -8.35 -10.95 1.56
CA THR A 99 -9.68 -11.33 2.04
C THR A 99 -9.64 -11.86 3.48
N LEU A 100 -8.65 -12.69 3.81
CA LEU A 100 -8.47 -13.25 5.15
C LEU A 100 -7.97 -12.21 6.17
N ALA A 101 -7.08 -11.31 5.75
CA ALA A 101 -6.48 -10.29 6.58
C ALA A 101 -7.36 -9.03 6.72
N SER A 102 -8.40 -8.87 5.90
CA SER A 102 -9.27 -7.68 5.90
C SER A 102 -9.77 -7.27 7.29
N PRO A 103 -10.23 -8.19 8.18
CA PRO A 103 -10.65 -7.80 9.53
C PRO A 103 -9.50 -7.23 10.38
N LEU A 104 -8.30 -7.79 10.25
CA LEU A 104 -7.11 -7.32 10.96
C LEU A 104 -6.62 -5.97 10.41
N GLU A 105 -6.69 -5.79 9.09
CA GLU A 105 -6.40 -4.51 8.44
C GLU A 105 -7.41 -3.42 8.86
N LEU A 106 -8.68 -3.76 9.03
CA LEU A 106 -9.68 -2.84 9.55
C LEU A 106 -9.33 -2.39 10.98
N ILE A 107 -8.95 -3.33 11.87
CA ILE A 107 -8.50 -2.99 13.23
C ILE A 107 -7.26 -2.08 13.16
N ARG A 108 -6.27 -2.45 12.35
CA ARG A 108 -5.03 -1.68 12.20
C ARG A 108 -5.27 -0.27 11.68
N THR A 109 -6.11 -0.12 10.66
CA THR A 109 -6.40 1.19 10.07
C THR A 109 -7.15 2.08 11.06
N ASN A 110 -8.12 1.55 11.82
CA ASN A 110 -8.80 2.30 12.87
C ASN A 110 -7.84 2.76 13.98
N LEU A 111 -6.87 1.90 14.36
CA LEU A 111 -5.83 2.25 15.33
C LEU A 111 -4.86 3.33 14.82
N GLN A 112 -4.75 3.52 13.50
CA GLN A 112 -3.83 4.49 12.90
C GLN A 112 -4.52 5.80 12.52
N SER A 113 -5.82 5.74 12.21
CA SER A 113 -6.59 6.89 11.73
C SER A 113 -7.35 7.64 12.81
N THR A 114 -7.62 7.00 13.96
CA THR A 114 -8.43 7.64 15.01
C THR A 114 -7.54 8.59 15.80
N PRO A 115 -7.84 9.91 15.78
CA PRO A 115 -7.08 10.86 16.58
C PRO A 115 -7.24 10.50 18.07
N PRO A 116 -6.15 10.50 18.86
CA PRO A 116 -6.25 10.37 20.31
C PRO A 116 -7.25 11.41 20.85
N SER A 117 -8.14 11.01 21.76
CA SER A 117 -9.09 11.92 22.41
C SER A 117 -8.76 11.96 23.88
N ALA A 118 -8.79 13.16 24.50
CA ALA A 118 -8.44 13.34 25.91
C ALA A 118 -9.34 12.51 26.86
N ASP A 119 -10.60 12.27 26.47
CA ASP A 119 -11.58 11.53 27.27
C ASP A 119 -11.56 10.01 27.04
N ASN A 120 -10.89 9.50 26.00
CA ASN A 120 -10.85 8.07 25.68
C ASN A 120 -9.42 7.64 25.32
N PRO A 121 -8.66 7.00 26.25
CA PRO A 121 -7.32 6.54 25.96
C PRO A 121 -7.34 5.55 24.79
N HIS A 122 -6.59 5.88 23.74
CA HIS A 122 -6.55 5.16 22.47
C HIS A 122 -5.90 3.77 22.64
N THR A 123 -6.69 2.83 23.15
CA THR A 123 -6.30 1.46 23.48
C THR A 123 -6.94 0.50 22.50
N LEU A 124 -6.28 -0.62 22.20
CA LEU A 124 -6.84 -1.73 21.42
C LEU A 124 -8.26 -2.11 21.84
N ARG A 125 -8.53 -2.08 23.16
CA ARG A 125 -9.84 -2.37 23.74
C ARG A 125 -10.94 -1.41 23.26
N SER A 126 -10.63 -0.11 23.12
CA SER A 126 -11.57 0.89 22.61
C SER A 126 -11.93 0.61 21.16
N VAL A 127 -10.92 0.40 20.30
CA VAL A 127 -11.14 0.06 18.88
C VAL A 127 -11.93 -1.23 18.70
N LEU A 128 -11.62 -2.27 19.49
CA LEU A 128 -12.37 -3.53 19.46
C LEU A 128 -13.83 -3.35 19.91
N THR A 129 -14.08 -2.48 20.88
CA THR A 129 -15.44 -2.16 21.33
C THR A 129 -16.22 -1.41 20.25
N SER A 130 -15.59 -0.43 19.59
CA SER A 130 -16.19 0.29 18.46
C SER A 130 -16.50 -0.64 17.28
N ILE A 131 -15.56 -1.52 16.91
CA ILE A 131 -15.78 -2.50 15.82
C ILE A 131 -16.89 -3.48 16.21
N ARG A 132 -16.95 -3.93 17.47
CA ARG A 132 -18.02 -4.79 17.95
C ARG A 132 -19.38 -4.11 17.86
N GLY A 133 -19.46 -2.82 18.20
CA GLY A 133 -20.66 -2.01 18.01
C GLY A 133 -21.08 -1.94 16.55
N LEU A 134 -20.14 -1.64 15.65
CA LEU A 134 -20.41 -1.61 14.20
C LEU A 134 -20.89 -2.97 13.65
N VAL A 135 -20.32 -4.08 14.12
CA VAL A 135 -20.76 -5.43 13.74
C VAL A 135 -22.18 -5.72 14.24
N HIS A 136 -22.55 -5.22 15.41
CA HIS A 136 -23.91 -5.37 15.94
C HIS A 136 -24.93 -4.54 15.14
N GLU A 137 -24.57 -3.33 14.72
CA GLU A 137 -25.46 -2.43 13.97
C GLU A 137 -25.60 -2.78 12.49
N GLN A 138 -24.49 -3.07 11.81
CA GLN A 138 -24.41 -3.21 10.35
C GLN A 138 -24.13 -4.66 9.91
N GLY A 139 -23.95 -5.58 10.86
CA GLY A 139 -23.64 -6.99 10.61
C GLY A 139 -22.16 -7.28 10.35
N PHE A 140 -21.85 -8.57 10.20
CA PHE A 140 -20.47 -9.06 10.07
C PHE A 140 -19.74 -8.57 8.80
N ARG A 141 -20.47 -8.16 7.75
CA ARG A 141 -19.90 -7.70 6.48
C ARG A 141 -19.07 -6.42 6.62
N VAL A 142 -19.25 -5.65 7.70
CA VAL A 142 -18.44 -4.47 8.01
C VAL A 142 -16.95 -4.80 8.10
N LEU A 143 -16.57 -6.01 8.51
CA LEU A 143 -15.16 -6.41 8.61
C LEU A 143 -14.43 -6.44 7.25
N TRP A 144 -15.19 -6.51 6.14
CA TRP A 144 -14.70 -6.45 4.76
C TRP A 144 -14.91 -5.09 4.10
N ARG A 145 -15.28 -4.07 4.89
CA ARG A 145 -15.42 -2.71 4.38
C ARG A 145 -14.08 -2.21 3.87
N GLY A 146 -14.02 -1.87 2.58
CA GLY A 146 -12.80 -1.42 1.91
C GLY A 146 -12.04 -2.53 1.18
N LEU A 147 -12.39 -3.81 1.37
CA LEU A 147 -11.72 -4.94 0.68
C LEU A 147 -11.67 -4.73 -0.84
N GLY A 148 -12.75 -4.27 -1.46
CA GLY A 148 -12.78 -4.05 -2.91
C GLY A 148 -11.78 -2.99 -3.40
N ALA A 149 -11.54 -1.94 -2.60
CA ALA A 149 -10.53 -0.94 -2.92
C ALA A 149 -9.12 -1.50 -2.72
N THR A 150 -8.90 -2.27 -1.64
CA THR A 150 -7.64 -2.98 -1.38
C THR A 150 -7.30 -3.96 -2.49
N LEU A 151 -8.23 -4.85 -2.85
CA LEU A 151 -8.05 -5.84 -3.91
C LEU A 151 -7.73 -5.18 -5.25
N TRP A 152 -8.45 -4.11 -5.60
CA TRP A 152 -8.20 -3.42 -6.85
C TRP A 152 -6.78 -2.84 -6.95
N ARG A 153 -6.25 -2.31 -5.84
CA ARG A 153 -4.91 -1.73 -5.83
C ARG A 153 -3.84 -2.83 -5.78
N ASP A 154 -4.04 -3.81 -4.90
CA ASP A 154 -3.00 -4.79 -4.58
C ASP A 154 -2.91 -5.95 -5.57
N VAL A 155 -4.04 -6.42 -6.11
CA VAL A 155 -4.05 -7.61 -6.99
C VAL A 155 -3.35 -7.34 -8.32
N PRO A 156 -3.64 -6.26 -9.07
CA PRO A 156 -2.93 -5.95 -10.31
C PRO A 156 -1.45 -5.66 -10.05
N PHE A 157 -1.14 -4.92 -8.98
CA PHE A 157 0.23 -4.65 -8.58
C PHE A 157 0.99 -5.96 -8.32
N SER A 158 0.40 -6.88 -7.55
CA SER A 158 0.98 -8.18 -7.20
C SER A 158 1.27 -9.05 -8.43
N GLY A 159 0.33 -9.14 -9.38
CA GLY A 159 0.51 -9.91 -10.60
C GLY A 159 1.65 -9.39 -11.47
N ILE A 160 1.69 -8.07 -11.70
CA ILE A 160 2.75 -7.43 -12.49
C ILE A 160 4.11 -7.56 -11.79
N TYR A 161 4.12 -7.37 -10.47
CA TYR A 161 5.32 -7.48 -9.64
C TYR A 161 5.94 -8.88 -9.72
N TRP A 162 5.17 -9.94 -9.53
CA TRP A 162 5.72 -11.30 -9.59
C TRP A 162 6.09 -11.73 -11.00
N ALA A 163 5.33 -11.33 -12.01
CA ALA A 163 5.69 -11.56 -13.41
C ALA A 163 7.02 -10.90 -13.80
N GLY A 164 7.19 -9.63 -13.43
CA GLY A 164 8.42 -8.89 -13.67
C GLY A 164 9.60 -9.48 -12.89
N TYR A 165 9.36 -9.86 -11.63
CA TYR A 165 10.39 -10.40 -10.75
C TYR A 165 10.95 -11.73 -11.28
N GLU A 166 10.08 -12.68 -11.60
CA GLU A 166 10.49 -13.99 -12.12
C GLU A 166 11.20 -13.88 -13.47
N ASN A 167 10.74 -12.97 -14.34
CA ASN A 167 11.39 -12.73 -15.63
C ASN A 167 12.78 -12.10 -15.46
N SER A 168 12.93 -11.11 -14.58
CA SER A 168 14.22 -10.49 -14.26
C SER A 168 15.17 -11.50 -13.63
N LYS A 169 14.70 -12.29 -12.66
CA LYS A 169 15.49 -13.33 -11.99
C LYS A 169 15.98 -14.39 -12.98
N LYS A 170 15.11 -14.90 -13.86
CA LYS A 170 15.49 -15.82 -14.94
C LYS A 170 16.54 -15.22 -15.88
N ALA A 171 16.44 -13.92 -16.19
CA ALA A 171 17.42 -13.24 -17.04
C ALA A 171 18.80 -13.12 -16.37
N PHE A 172 18.86 -12.84 -15.07
CA PHE A 172 20.12 -12.83 -14.32
C PHE A 172 20.71 -14.23 -14.14
N ALA A 173 19.88 -15.24 -13.87
CA ALA A 173 20.30 -16.63 -13.74
C ALA A 173 20.94 -17.16 -15.05
N ARG A 174 20.40 -16.81 -16.22
CA ARG A 174 21.02 -17.16 -17.53
C ARG A 174 22.41 -16.56 -17.72
N LYS A 175 22.74 -15.48 -17.02
CA LYS A 175 24.07 -14.84 -17.04
C LYS A 175 24.99 -15.38 -15.94
N GLY A 176 24.56 -16.37 -15.16
CA GLY A 176 25.31 -16.92 -14.02
C GLY A 176 25.32 -16.00 -12.79
N HIS A 177 24.46 -15.00 -12.73
CA HIS A 177 24.35 -14.12 -11.56
C HIS A 177 23.28 -14.65 -10.60
N GLU A 178 23.73 -15.03 -9.40
CA GLU A 178 22.85 -15.43 -8.31
C GLU A 178 23.26 -14.72 -7.00
N GLY A 179 22.30 -14.52 -6.11
CA GLY A 179 22.56 -13.94 -4.80
C GLY A 179 21.42 -13.04 -4.31
N ALA A 180 21.46 -12.69 -3.03
CA ALA A 180 20.50 -11.77 -2.43
C ALA A 180 20.50 -10.39 -3.12
N TRP A 181 21.63 -9.95 -3.68
CA TRP A 181 21.74 -8.70 -4.44
C TRP A 181 20.96 -8.76 -5.77
N VAL A 182 20.95 -9.91 -6.46
CA VAL A 182 20.14 -10.12 -7.68
C VAL A 182 18.66 -10.07 -7.34
N ALA A 183 18.29 -10.72 -6.22
CA ALA A 183 16.95 -10.72 -5.70
C ALA A 183 16.49 -9.29 -5.34
N PHE A 184 17.37 -8.51 -4.71
CA PHE A 184 17.13 -7.11 -4.39
C PHE A 184 16.88 -6.26 -5.65
N ILE A 185 17.79 -6.31 -6.64
CA ILE A 185 17.66 -5.51 -7.87
C ILE A 185 16.43 -5.93 -8.67
N SER A 186 16.19 -7.23 -8.81
CA SER A 186 15.02 -7.76 -9.52
C SER A 186 13.72 -7.36 -8.82
N GLY A 187 13.71 -7.41 -7.48
CA GLY A 187 12.56 -6.97 -6.67
C GLY A 187 12.31 -5.47 -6.77
N ALA A 188 13.36 -4.64 -6.71
CA ALA A 188 13.25 -3.20 -6.83
C ALA A 188 12.81 -2.77 -8.24
N PHE A 189 13.39 -3.36 -9.28
CA PHE A 189 13.03 -3.10 -10.67
C PHE A 189 11.59 -3.49 -10.94
N SER A 190 11.20 -4.73 -10.58
CA SER A 190 9.83 -5.19 -10.79
C SER A 190 8.81 -4.36 -10.00
N GLY A 191 9.11 -4.02 -8.75
CA GLY A 191 8.26 -3.15 -7.93
C GLY A 191 8.07 -1.76 -8.55
N THR A 192 9.12 -1.20 -9.16
CA THR A 192 9.06 0.07 -9.89
C THR A 192 8.19 -0.05 -11.14
N THR A 193 8.38 -1.09 -11.95
CA THR A 193 7.58 -1.33 -13.16
C THR A 193 6.10 -1.55 -12.82
N ALA A 194 5.82 -2.34 -11.78
CA ALA A 194 4.46 -2.54 -11.29
C ALA A 194 3.84 -1.23 -10.79
N ALA A 195 4.59 -0.40 -10.06
CA ALA A 195 4.13 0.91 -9.61
C ALA A 195 3.83 1.84 -10.79
N LEU A 196 4.69 1.89 -11.81
CA LEU A 196 4.50 2.70 -13.01
C LEU A 196 3.23 2.31 -13.75
N LEU A 197 3.01 1.02 -13.98
CA LEU A 197 1.87 0.50 -14.73
C LEU A 197 0.54 0.67 -13.98
N THR A 198 0.56 0.61 -12.65
CA THR A 198 -0.64 0.76 -11.81
C THR A 198 -0.94 2.22 -11.43
N SER A 199 0.02 3.14 -11.56
CA SER A 199 -0.13 4.53 -11.12
C SER A 199 -1.28 5.29 -11.79
N PRO A 200 -1.47 5.23 -13.12
CA PRO A 200 -2.59 5.92 -13.75
C PRO A 200 -3.95 5.46 -13.20
N THR A 201 -4.10 4.16 -12.98
CA THR A 201 -5.34 3.59 -12.46
C THR A 201 -5.61 4.01 -11.02
N ASP A 202 -4.55 4.09 -10.21
CA ASP A 202 -4.65 4.55 -8.82
C ASP A 202 -5.03 6.04 -8.74
N VAL A 203 -4.44 6.90 -9.58
CA VAL A 203 -4.76 8.33 -9.62
C VAL A 203 -6.22 8.56 -10.03
N ILE A 204 -6.71 7.88 -11.07
CA ILE A 204 -8.10 8.03 -11.51
C ILE A 204 -9.06 7.65 -10.38
N LYS A 205 -8.74 6.58 -9.63
CA LYS A 205 -9.59 6.12 -8.52
C LYS A 205 -9.55 7.05 -7.32
N THR A 206 -8.38 7.53 -6.91
CA THR A 206 -8.29 8.47 -5.78
C THR A 206 -8.97 9.79 -6.11
N ARG A 207 -8.83 10.31 -7.33
CA ARG A 207 -9.58 11.48 -7.82
C ARG A 207 -11.09 11.24 -7.79
N ARG A 208 -11.55 10.09 -8.27
CA ARG A 208 -12.98 9.73 -8.23
C ARG A 208 -13.50 9.64 -6.80
N GLN A 209 -12.74 9.02 -5.90
CA GLN A 209 -13.12 8.90 -4.49
C GLN A 209 -13.18 10.26 -3.80
N ALA A 210 -12.22 11.14 -4.08
CA ALA A 210 -12.22 12.52 -3.57
C ALA A 210 -13.45 13.30 -4.06
N LEU A 211 -13.81 13.19 -5.34
CA LEU A 211 -15.01 13.84 -5.90
C LEU A 211 -16.31 13.33 -5.29
N ILE A 212 -16.41 12.02 -5.02
CA ILE A 212 -17.57 11.43 -4.32
C ILE A 212 -17.68 11.99 -2.91
N MET A 213 -16.55 12.18 -2.21
CA MET A 213 -16.54 12.70 -0.84
C MET A 213 -16.83 14.21 -0.77
N SER A 214 -16.45 15.00 -1.79
CA SER A 214 -16.69 16.44 -1.84
C SER A 214 -18.10 16.83 -2.31
N SER A 215 -18.82 15.90 -2.94
CA SER A 215 -20.14 16.16 -3.50
C SER A 215 -21.21 15.68 -2.52
N SER A 216 -21.78 16.57 -1.71
CA SER A 216 -22.97 16.29 -0.87
C SER A 216 -24.24 16.00 -1.68
N SER A 217 -24.15 15.97 -3.01
CA SER A 217 -25.26 15.84 -3.94
C SER A 217 -25.10 14.59 -4.79
N SER A 218 -26.11 13.73 -4.70
CA SER A 218 -26.30 12.45 -5.40
C SER A 218 -26.51 12.56 -6.92
N THR A 219 -25.77 13.45 -7.60
CA THR A 219 -25.88 13.66 -9.04
C THR A 219 -24.52 13.50 -9.70
N GLY A 220 -24.29 12.30 -10.22
CA GLY A 220 -23.23 12.02 -11.18
C GLY A 220 -22.13 11.11 -10.63
N THR A 221 -22.38 9.80 -10.60
CA THR A 221 -21.32 8.83 -10.87
C THR A 221 -20.71 9.17 -12.23
N THR A 222 -19.70 10.03 -12.27
CA THR A 222 -18.95 10.28 -13.49
C THR A 222 -18.29 8.97 -13.89
N ALA A 223 -18.69 8.45 -15.04
CA ALA A 223 -18.07 7.26 -15.60
C ALA A 223 -16.55 7.48 -15.67
N THR A 224 -15.78 6.41 -15.48
CA THR A 224 -14.31 6.46 -15.39
C THR A 224 -13.68 7.14 -16.62
N PHE A 225 -14.28 6.96 -17.80
CA PHE A 225 -13.79 7.52 -19.06
C PHE A 225 -13.97 9.04 -19.17
N PRO A 226 -15.16 9.63 -18.91
CA PRO A 226 -15.33 11.07 -18.80
C PRO A 226 -14.37 11.73 -17.81
N LEU A 227 -14.17 11.14 -16.63
CA LEU A 227 -13.24 11.66 -15.62
C LEU A 227 -11.79 11.63 -16.13
N LEU A 228 -11.37 10.52 -16.75
CA LEU A 228 -10.04 10.41 -17.37
C LEU A 228 -9.84 11.47 -18.46
N LYS A 229 -10.83 11.63 -19.35
CA LYS A 229 -10.79 12.64 -20.41
C LYS A 229 -10.69 14.05 -19.82
N GLN A 230 -11.46 14.34 -18.78
CA GLN A 230 -11.41 15.62 -18.08
C GLN A 230 -10.02 15.88 -17.49
N ILE A 231 -9.46 14.93 -16.74
CA ILE A 231 -8.11 15.07 -16.13
C ILE A 231 -7.05 15.35 -17.19
N VAL A 232 -7.05 14.58 -18.28
CA VAL A 232 -6.07 14.74 -19.37
C VAL A 232 -6.24 16.10 -20.05
N GLN A 233 -7.47 16.60 -20.23
CA GLN A 233 -7.73 17.90 -20.84
C GLN A 233 -7.42 19.08 -19.91
N THR A 234 -7.59 18.95 -18.59
CA THR A 234 -7.42 20.06 -17.64
C THR A 234 -6.03 20.13 -17.03
N GLU A 235 -5.43 18.97 -16.70
CA GLU A 235 -4.15 18.86 -15.97
C GLU A 235 -3.04 18.23 -16.82
N GLY A 236 -3.37 17.64 -17.98
CA GLY A 236 -2.42 16.97 -18.85
C GLY A 236 -2.14 15.51 -18.46
N VAL A 237 -1.34 14.82 -19.28
CA VAL A 237 -1.00 13.39 -19.06
C VAL A 237 -0.08 13.18 -17.86
N SER A 238 0.76 14.18 -17.53
CA SER A 238 1.65 14.12 -16.36
C SER A 238 0.90 14.02 -15.03
N ALA A 239 -0.34 14.52 -14.96
CA ALA A 239 -1.19 14.42 -13.78
C ALA A 239 -1.53 12.97 -13.41
N LEU A 240 -1.57 12.05 -14.38
CA LEU A 240 -1.79 10.61 -14.13
C LEU A 240 -0.61 9.94 -13.41
N PHE A 241 0.54 10.60 -13.38
CA PHE A 241 1.74 10.15 -12.67
C PHE A 241 2.07 11.07 -11.48
N ALA A 242 1.15 11.94 -11.07
CA ALA A 242 1.31 12.76 -9.88
C ALA A 242 1.48 11.84 -8.65
N GLY A 243 2.53 12.09 -7.85
CA GLY A 243 2.88 11.26 -6.70
C GLY A 243 3.66 9.98 -7.02
N LEU A 244 4.07 9.77 -8.28
CA LEU A 244 4.88 8.60 -8.66
C LEU A 244 6.25 8.57 -7.98
N THR A 245 6.94 9.71 -7.87
CA THR A 245 8.27 9.81 -7.23
C THR A 245 8.26 9.30 -5.78
N PRO A 246 7.41 9.82 -4.86
CA PRO A 246 7.37 9.30 -3.49
C PRO A 246 6.91 7.83 -3.43
N ARG A 247 6.06 7.39 -4.36
CA ARG A 247 5.65 5.99 -4.46
C ARG A 247 6.84 5.08 -4.83
N ILE A 248 7.60 5.40 -5.87
CA ILE A 248 8.78 4.62 -6.28
C ILE A 248 9.84 4.62 -5.18
N ALA A 249 10.12 5.79 -4.58
CA ALA A 249 11.08 5.93 -3.49
C ALA A 249 10.76 5.02 -2.30
N LYS A 250 9.46 4.77 -2.03
CA LYS A 250 9.02 3.83 -1.00
C LYS A 250 9.03 2.36 -1.48
N ILE A 251 8.47 2.08 -2.66
CA ILE A 251 8.21 0.72 -3.12
C ILE A 251 9.50 0.01 -3.52
N ALA A 252 10.42 0.67 -4.22
CA ALA A 252 11.61 0.02 -4.74
C ALA A 252 12.51 -0.56 -3.63
N PRO A 253 12.83 0.18 -2.55
CA PRO A 253 13.59 -0.40 -1.44
C PRO A 253 12.78 -1.44 -0.67
N ALA A 254 11.48 -1.21 -0.42
CA ALA A 254 10.65 -2.13 0.33
C ALA A 254 10.54 -3.51 -0.35
N CYS A 255 10.28 -3.54 -1.66
CA CYS A 255 10.20 -4.77 -2.45
C CYS A 255 11.57 -5.45 -2.58
N GLY A 256 12.64 -4.69 -2.79
CA GLY A 256 14.00 -5.23 -2.87
C GLY A 256 14.43 -5.91 -1.58
N ILE A 257 14.26 -5.24 -0.43
CA ILE A 257 14.60 -5.78 0.90
C ILE A 257 13.77 -7.02 1.20
N MET A 258 12.45 -6.97 0.97
CA MET A 258 11.55 -8.09 1.27
C MET A 258 12.01 -9.39 0.62
N ILE A 259 12.31 -9.37 -0.67
CA ILE A 259 12.76 -10.57 -1.41
C ILE A 259 14.19 -10.95 -1.03
N ALA A 260 15.09 -9.96 -0.92
CA ALA A 260 16.47 -10.24 -0.55
C ALA A 260 16.58 -10.93 0.81
N CYS A 261 15.75 -10.51 1.79
CA CYS A 261 15.63 -11.19 3.06
C CYS A 261 15.02 -12.58 2.93
N PHE A 262 13.92 -12.73 2.19
CA PHE A 262 13.25 -14.02 2.02
C PHE A 262 14.18 -15.07 1.39
N GLU A 263 14.83 -14.73 0.28
CA GLU A 263 15.76 -15.65 -0.39
C GLU A 263 17.07 -15.80 0.35
N GLY A 264 17.61 -14.73 0.93
CA GLY A 264 18.86 -14.76 1.67
C GLY A 264 18.76 -15.69 2.88
N VAL A 265 17.69 -15.55 3.66
CA VAL A 265 17.42 -16.43 4.82
C VAL A 265 17.10 -17.84 4.35
N GLY A 266 16.31 -18.01 3.28
CA GLY A 266 16.01 -19.33 2.71
C GLY A 266 17.27 -20.11 2.32
N ARG A 267 18.24 -19.45 1.68
CA ARG A 267 19.52 -20.08 1.31
C ARG A 267 20.38 -20.44 2.53
N LEU A 268 20.40 -19.58 3.55
CA LEU A 268 21.13 -19.87 4.79
C LEU A 268 20.56 -21.09 5.50
N LEU A 269 19.22 -21.21 5.53
CA LEU A 269 18.54 -22.35 6.15
C LEU A 269 18.71 -23.64 5.35
N SER A 270 18.83 -23.58 4.02
CA SER A 270 19.05 -24.77 3.19
C SER A 270 20.50 -25.27 3.19
N GLN A 271 21.44 -24.48 3.72
CA GLN A 271 22.86 -24.84 3.78
C GLN A 271 23.25 -25.54 5.09
N ASN A 272 22.34 -25.61 6.06
CA ASN A 272 22.46 -26.42 7.28
C ASN A 272 21.64 -27.70 7.16
#